data_AF-A0AAD8FB03-F1
#
_entry.id   AF-A0AAD8FB03-F1
#
_cell.length_a   1.000
_cell.length_b   1.000
_cell.length_c   1.000
_cell.angle_alpha   90.00
_cell.angle_beta   90.00
_cell.angle_gamma   90.00
#
_symmetry.space_group_name_H-M   'P 1'
#
loop_
_entity.id
_entity.type
_entity.pdbx_description
1 polymer ?
#
loop_
_entity_poly.entity_id
_entity_poly.type
_entity_poly.pdbx_seq_one_letter_code
_entity_poly.pdbx_strand_id
1 'polypeptide(L)'
;MTNSDQSERRTMDCVFFAYFLFQIPSTLLFDTQGVYSESLYPSMFKSLRSHYLETYRDPFLADAWRHPWYLSICLVEHFIEMPFFFWAAYTYYYYGALKKPSIIFPSILYAAHTVSAILGIWFMAIGADFSQSEAMAPRNIGERIKLCTAYAPFFIMSCLILFDGWRLRRKQKVE
;
A
#
# COMPACT_ATOMS: atom_id res chain seq x y z
N MET A 1 11.38 8.72 28.81
CA MET A 1 11.58 9.28 27.46
C MET A 1 12.04 10.72 27.60
N THR A 2 13.07 11.11 26.85
CA THR A 2 13.52 12.51 26.79
C THR A 2 12.56 13.36 25.94
N ASN A 3 12.69 14.68 25.99
CA ASN A 3 11.91 15.58 25.12
C ASN A 3 12.19 15.34 23.62
N SER A 4 13.41 14.93 23.26
CA SER A 4 13.76 14.55 21.88
C SER A 4 13.06 13.26 21.46
N ASP A 5 13.01 12.23 22.33
CA ASP A 5 12.31 10.97 22.04
C ASP A 5 10.81 11.19 21.78
N GLN A 6 10.19 12.13 22.51
CA GLN A 6 8.78 12.47 22.32
C GLN A 6 8.54 13.20 20.99
N SER A 7 9.44 14.10 20.59
CA SER A 7 9.38 14.82 19.30
C SER A 7 9.56 13.87 18.11
N GLU A 8 10.56 12.99 18.17
CA GLU A 8 10.79 11.97 17.12
C GLU A 8 9.58 11.05 16.96
N ARG A 9 8.99 10.61 18.08
CA ARG A 9 7.76 9.79 18.06
C ARG A 9 6.61 10.52 17.40
N ARG A 10 6.37 11.79 17.76
CA ARG A 10 5.30 12.58 17.14
C ARG A 10 5.52 12.76 15.64
N THR A 11 6.76 12.95 15.22
CA THR A 11 7.14 13.04 13.80
C THR A 11 6.78 11.76 13.06
N MET A 12 7.14 10.59 13.59
CA MET A 12 6.77 9.30 13.00
C MET A 12 5.25 9.08 12.96
N ASP A 13 4.54 9.45 14.02
CA ASP A 13 3.07 9.35 14.05
C ASP A 13 2.43 10.25 12.98
N CYS A 14 2.97 11.44 12.73
CA CYS A 14 2.52 12.31 11.64
C CYS A 14 2.80 11.71 10.26
N VAL A 15 3.97 11.08 10.07
CA VAL A 15 4.31 10.37 8.82
C VAL A 15 3.32 9.24 8.55
N PHE A 16 3.02 8.42 9.56
CA PHE A 16 2.04 7.33 9.42
C PHE A 16 0.62 7.82 9.23
N PHE A 17 0.23 8.91 9.91
CA PHE A 17 -1.04 9.58 9.66
C PHE A 17 -1.17 10.01 8.19
N ALA A 18 -0.16 10.73 7.67
CA ALA A 18 -0.19 11.21 6.28
C ALA A 18 -0.25 10.04 5.28
N TYR A 19 0.48 8.96 5.56
CA TYR A 19 0.46 7.76 4.75
C TYR A 19 -0.92 7.09 4.71
N PHE A 20 -1.52 6.78 5.87
CA PHE A 20 -2.84 6.16 5.92
C PHE A 20 -3.94 7.08 5.39
N LEU A 21 -3.79 8.40 5.57
CA LEU A 21 -4.71 9.37 4.97
C LEU A 21 -4.62 9.36 3.43
N PHE A 22 -3.42 9.21 2.87
CA PHE A 22 -3.21 9.10 1.42
C PHE A 22 -3.74 7.78 0.85
N GLN A 23 -3.62 6.67 1.60
CA GLN A 23 -4.13 5.37 1.17
C GLN A 23 -5.65 5.38 0.94
N ILE A 24 -6.42 6.12 1.74
CA ILE A 24 -7.89 6.15 1.62
C ILE A 24 -8.37 6.56 0.20
N PRO A 25 -8.02 7.76 -0.32
CA PRO A 25 -8.41 8.14 -1.67
C PRO A 25 -7.66 7.34 -2.75
N SER A 26 -6.42 6.89 -2.50
CA SER A 26 -5.69 6.01 -3.44
C SER A 26 -6.48 4.73 -3.69
N THR A 27 -6.81 3.98 -2.64
CA THR A 27 -7.55 2.73 -2.77
C THR A 27 -8.92 2.95 -3.40
N LEU A 28 -9.68 3.93 -2.90
CA LEU A 28 -11.07 4.17 -3.34
C LEU A 28 -11.18 4.69 -4.77
N LEU A 29 -10.22 5.47 -5.24
CA LEU A 29 -10.35 6.19 -6.52
C LEU A 29 -9.34 5.71 -7.56
N PHE A 30 -8.30 4.97 -7.18
CA PHE A 30 -7.25 4.48 -8.07
C PHE A 30 -7.16 2.96 -8.06
N ASP A 31 -6.81 2.33 -6.94
CA ASP A 31 -6.48 0.89 -6.91
C ASP A 31 -7.70 0.01 -7.24
N THR A 32 -8.87 0.37 -6.71
CA THR A 32 -10.12 -0.36 -6.97
C THR A 32 -10.59 -0.31 -8.42
N GLN A 33 -10.07 0.60 -9.25
CA GLN A 33 -10.39 0.64 -10.68
C GLN A 33 -9.93 -0.63 -11.43
N GLY A 34 -8.94 -1.37 -10.90
CA GLY A 34 -8.54 -2.68 -11.43
C GLY A 34 -9.60 -3.77 -11.25
N VAL A 35 -10.56 -3.56 -10.33
CA VAL A 35 -11.58 -4.55 -9.93
C VAL A 35 -12.97 -4.15 -10.40
N TYR A 36 -13.34 -2.86 -10.28
CA TYR A 36 -14.69 -2.40 -10.61
C TYR A 36 -14.79 -1.68 -11.95
N SER A 37 -16.03 -1.53 -12.43
CA SER A 37 -16.31 -0.84 -13.70
C SER A 37 -15.88 0.62 -13.67
N GLU A 38 -15.31 1.09 -14.79
CA GLU A 38 -14.94 2.50 -15.01
C GLU A 38 -16.11 3.48 -14.84
N SER A 39 -17.35 3.02 -14.95
CA SER A 39 -18.55 3.86 -14.76
C SER A 39 -18.67 4.46 -13.36
N LEU A 40 -18.02 3.86 -12.36
CA LEU A 40 -18.04 4.32 -10.97
C LEU A 40 -17.08 5.51 -10.71
N TYR A 41 -16.16 5.80 -11.63
CA TYR A 41 -15.04 6.70 -11.37
C TYR A 41 -15.15 8.01 -12.15
N PRO A 42 -14.83 9.16 -11.51
CA PRO A 42 -14.74 10.45 -12.19
C PRO A 42 -13.71 10.42 -13.33
N SER A 43 -13.93 11.24 -14.36
CA SER A 43 -13.05 11.32 -15.54
C SER A 43 -11.58 11.57 -15.18
N MET A 44 -11.32 12.43 -14.20
CA MET A 44 -9.96 12.74 -13.73
C MET A 44 -9.20 11.48 -13.28
N PHE A 45 -9.84 10.61 -12.48
CA PHE A 45 -9.19 9.40 -11.95
C PHE A 45 -9.02 8.32 -13.01
N LYS A 46 -9.93 8.26 -14.00
CA LYS A 46 -9.75 7.40 -15.18
C LYS A 46 -8.56 7.84 -16.02
N SER A 47 -8.44 9.13 -16.31
CA SER A 47 -7.28 9.68 -17.02
C SER A 47 -5.98 9.44 -16.25
N LEU A 48 -5.99 9.57 -14.92
CA LEU A 48 -4.84 9.26 -14.08
C LEU A 48 -4.45 7.77 -14.19
N ARG A 49 -5.42 6.85 -14.14
CA ARG A 49 -5.18 5.42 -14.36
C ARG A 49 -4.64 5.14 -15.76
N SER A 50 -5.24 5.69 -16.81
CA SER A 50 -4.75 5.53 -18.18
C SER A 50 -3.29 5.99 -18.31
N HIS A 51 -2.97 7.17 -17.77
CA HIS A 51 -1.60 7.69 -17.77
C HIS A 51 -0.63 6.79 -17.00
N TYR A 52 -1.06 6.26 -15.85
CA TYR A 52 -0.28 5.29 -15.09
C TYR A 52 -0.03 4.01 -15.90
N LEU A 53 -1.05 3.43 -16.53
CA LEU A 53 -0.93 2.20 -17.30
C LEU A 53 -0.05 2.39 -18.55
N GLU A 54 -0.14 3.53 -19.21
CA GLU A 54 0.77 3.89 -20.31
C GLU A 54 2.22 4.02 -19.82
N THR A 55 2.42 4.59 -18.64
CA THR A 55 3.75 4.86 -18.07
C THR A 55 4.42 3.62 -17.52
N TYR A 56 3.71 2.85 -16.70
CA TYR A 56 4.25 1.73 -15.92
C TYR A 56 3.94 0.38 -16.51
N ARG A 57 3.00 0.29 -17.47
CA ARG A 57 2.59 -0.95 -18.14
C ARG A 57 2.25 -2.03 -17.11
N ASP A 58 1.40 -1.68 -16.16
CA ASP A 58 0.99 -2.55 -15.06
C ASP A 58 -0.15 -3.48 -15.51
N PRO A 59 0.13 -4.77 -15.77
CA PRO A 59 -0.90 -5.69 -16.26
C PRO A 59 -1.88 -6.07 -15.13
N PHE A 60 -1.45 -5.97 -13.87
CA PHE A 60 -2.23 -6.38 -12.72
C PHE A 60 -3.34 -5.37 -12.43
N LEU A 61 -2.99 -4.07 -12.42
CA LEU A 61 -3.98 -3.00 -12.28
C LEU A 61 -4.83 -2.80 -13.55
N ALA A 62 -4.30 -3.13 -14.73
CA ALA A 62 -5.07 -3.06 -15.97
C ALA A 62 -6.32 -3.95 -15.92
N ASP A 63 -6.18 -5.17 -15.40
CA ASP A 63 -7.28 -6.13 -15.27
C ASP A 63 -7.02 -7.13 -14.14
N ALA A 64 -7.50 -6.82 -12.94
CA ALA A 64 -7.28 -7.69 -11.78
C ALA A 64 -7.97 -9.05 -11.94
N TRP A 65 -9.07 -9.14 -12.67
CA TRP A 65 -9.85 -10.38 -12.85
C TRP A 65 -9.08 -11.45 -13.61
N ARG A 66 -8.13 -11.07 -14.45
CA ARG A 66 -7.20 -12.01 -15.11
C ARG A 66 -6.09 -12.53 -14.23
N HIS A 67 -5.93 -11.96 -13.03
CA HIS A 67 -4.88 -12.29 -12.09
C HIS A 67 -5.51 -12.61 -10.72
N PRO A 68 -6.06 -13.82 -10.50
CA PRO A 68 -6.79 -14.15 -9.28
C PRO A 68 -6.02 -13.90 -7.97
N TRP A 69 -4.68 -14.08 -7.99
CA TRP A 69 -3.82 -13.75 -6.85
C TRP A 69 -3.79 -12.25 -6.57
N TYR A 70 -3.76 -11.40 -7.60
CA TYR A 70 -3.77 -9.94 -7.45
C TYR A 70 -5.16 -9.44 -7.09
N LEU A 71 -6.20 -9.99 -7.71
CA LEU A 71 -7.59 -9.74 -7.30
C LEU A 71 -7.78 -10.00 -5.81
N SER A 72 -7.23 -11.10 -5.28
CA SER A 72 -7.31 -11.39 -3.84
C SER A 72 -6.66 -10.31 -2.97
N ILE A 73 -5.53 -9.74 -3.42
CA ILE A 73 -4.84 -8.62 -2.74
C ILE A 73 -5.73 -7.38 -2.76
N CYS A 74 -6.29 -7.02 -3.91
CA CYS A 74 -7.19 -5.85 -4.04
C CYS A 74 -8.43 -5.98 -3.16
N LEU A 75 -9.01 -7.19 -3.05
CA LEU A 75 -10.18 -7.43 -2.20
C LEU A 75 -9.82 -7.34 -0.71
N VAL A 76 -8.65 -7.85 -0.30
CA VAL A 76 -8.15 -7.67 1.08
C VAL A 76 -7.93 -6.19 1.39
N GLU A 77 -7.30 -5.46 0.49
CA GLU A 77 -7.10 -4.01 0.64
C GLU A 77 -8.45 -3.28 0.80
N HIS A 78 -9.42 -3.56 -0.08
CA HIS A 78 -10.70 -2.88 -0.07
C HIS A 78 -11.58 -3.23 1.14
N PHE A 79 -11.65 -4.50 1.53
CA PHE A 79 -12.60 -4.94 2.57
C PHE A 79 -12.00 -4.99 3.97
N ILE A 80 -10.68 -5.19 4.10
CA ILE A 80 -10.01 -5.37 5.40
C ILE A 80 -9.13 -4.18 5.72
N GLU A 81 -8.25 -3.78 4.80
CA GLU A 81 -7.27 -2.73 5.08
C GLU A 81 -7.88 -1.33 5.04
N MET A 82 -8.85 -1.09 4.16
CA MET A 82 -9.48 0.21 4.01
C MET A 82 -10.21 0.67 5.29
N PRO A 83 -11.05 -0.14 5.97
CA PRO A 83 -11.55 0.22 7.30
C PRO A 83 -10.43 0.51 8.31
N PHE A 84 -9.34 -0.25 8.23
CA PHE A 84 -8.15 -0.03 9.05
C PHE A 84 -7.46 1.31 8.74
N PHE A 85 -7.40 1.77 7.48
CA PHE A 85 -6.79 3.06 7.11
C PHE A 85 -7.48 4.23 7.79
N PHE A 86 -8.82 4.25 7.81
CA PHE A 86 -9.59 5.26 8.54
C PHE A 86 -9.27 5.26 10.03
N TRP A 87 -9.27 4.08 10.65
CA TRP A 87 -8.97 3.95 12.07
C TRP A 87 -7.51 4.31 12.41
N ALA A 88 -6.57 3.96 11.54
CA ALA A 88 -5.15 4.28 11.69
C ALA A 88 -4.91 5.78 11.55
N ALA A 89 -5.43 6.42 10.50
CA ALA A 89 -5.32 7.87 10.31
C ALA A 89 -5.89 8.63 11.52
N TYR A 90 -7.10 8.27 11.97
CA TYR A 90 -7.70 8.83 13.19
C TYR A 90 -6.79 8.65 14.42
N THR A 91 -6.29 7.42 14.63
CA THR A 91 -5.51 7.10 15.82
C THR A 91 -4.16 7.82 15.85
N TYR A 92 -3.42 7.81 14.75
CA TYR A 92 -2.12 8.50 14.65
C TYR A 92 -2.26 10.02 14.78
N TYR A 93 -3.31 10.61 14.19
CA TYR A 93 -3.54 12.04 14.27
C TYR A 93 -3.83 12.52 15.70
N TYR A 94 -4.84 11.94 16.34
CA TYR A 94 -5.35 12.42 17.63
C TYR A 94 -4.60 11.91 18.85
N TYR A 95 -4.07 10.68 18.81
CA TYR A 95 -3.49 10.03 19.99
C TYR A 95 -2.01 9.69 19.81
N GLY A 96 -1.64 9.10 18.67
CA GLY A 96 -0.33 8.49 18.46
C GLY A 96 -0.23 7.08 19.07
N ALA A 97 0.80 6.33 18.65
CA ALA A 97 0.90 4.90 18.94
C ALA A 97 1.16 4.56 20.42
N LEU A 98 1.87 5.43 21.14
CA LEU A 98 2.17 5.22 22.56
C LEU A 98 0.94 5.42 23.46
N LYS A 99 0.13 6.45 23.18
CA LYS A 99 -1.08 6.73 23.96
C LYS A 99 -2.21 5.75 23.62
N LYS A 100 -2.21 5.20 22.40
CA LYS A 100 -3.19 4.18 21.98
C LYS A 100 -2.49 2.94 21.40
N PRO A 101 -1.88 2.10 22.27
CA PRO A 101 -1.14 0.89 21.86
C PRO A 101 -1.90 -0.10 20.99
N SER A 102 -3.24 -0.08 21.02
CA SER A 102 -4.08 -0.96 20.21
C SER A 102 -3.78 -0.86 18.71
N ILE A 103 -3.25 0.28 18.23
CA ILE A 103 -2.88 0.47 16.81
C ILE A 103 -1.67 -0.35 16.38
N ILE A 104 -0.78 -0.71 17.32
CA ILE A 104 0.54 -1.27 17.00
C ILE A 104 0.42 -2.62 16.28
N PHE A 105 -0.37 -3.54 16.83
CA PHE A 105 -0.49 -4.88 16.26
C PHE A 105 -1.19 -4.88 14.88
N PRO A 106 -2.34 -4.19 14.69
CA PRO A 106 -2.93 -4.03 13.37
C PRO A 106 -2.01 -3.35 12.35
N SER A 107 -1.24 -2.32 12.75
CA SER A 107 -0.24 -1.70 11.86
C SER A 107 0.85 -2.68 11.42
N ILE A 108 1.32 -3.56 12.31
CA ILE A 108 2.26 -4.64 11.96
C ILE A 108 1.62 -5.62 10.98
N LEU A 109 0.36 -6.02 11.22
CA LEU A 109 -0.35 -6.96 10.37
C LEU A 109 -0.55 -6.41 8.95
N TYR A 110 -1.03 -5.18 8.84
CA TYR A 110 -1.12 -4.44 7.59
C TYR A 110 0.23 -4.39 6.88
N ALA A 111 1.27 -3.90 7.57
CA ALA A 111 2.59 -3.73 6.97
C ALA A 111 3.18 -5.06 6.47
N ALA A 112 3.01 -6.15 7.23
CA ALA A 112 3.45 -7.46 6.81
C ALA A 112 2.71 -7.94 5.56
N HIS A 113 1.39 -7.77 5.50
CA HIS A 113 0.59 -8.12 4.34
C HIS A 113 1.00 -7.29 3.10
N THR A 114 1.10 -5.97 3.21
CA THR A 114 1.51 -5.09 2.09
C THR A 114 2.92 -5.43 1.59
N VAL A 115 3.88 -5.71 2.48
CA VAL A 115 5.22 -6.17 2.10
C VAL A 115 5.14 -7.47 1.30
N SER A 116 4.39 -8.47 1.79
CA SER A 116 4.22 -9.75 1.08
C SER A 116 3.52 -9.58 -0.27
N ALA A 117 2.49 -8.75 -0.36
CA ALA A 117 1.77 -8.43 -1.59
C ALA A 117 2.71 -7.81 -2.64
N ILE A 118 3.49 -6.80 -2.27
CA ILE A 118 4.41 -6.12 -3.19
C ILE A 118 5.55 -7.04 -3.62
N LEU A 119 6.07 -7.89 -2.73
CA LEU A 119 7.05 -8.92 -3.12
C LEU A 119 6.46 -9.89 -4.15
N GLY A 120 5.18 -10.26 -4.00
CA GLY A 120 4.45 -11.04 -5.01
C GLY A 120 4.34 -10.31 -6.34
N ILE A 121 3.99 -9.02 -6.31
CA ILE A 121 3.93 -8.17 -7.51
C ILE A 121 5.28 -8.08 -8.20
N TRP A 122 6.37 -7.84 -7.46
CA TRP A 122 7.72 -7.79 -8.03
C TRP A 122 8.16 -9.12 -8.61
N PHE A 123 7.88 -10.23 -7.92
CA PHE A 123 8.16 -11.57 -8.41
C PHE A 123 7.46 -11.82 -9.75
N MET A 124 6.18 -11.47 -9.86
CA MET A 124 5.40 -11.63 -11.09
C MET A 124 5.82 -10.63 -12.17
N ALA A 125 6.08 -9.37 -11.82
CA ALA A 125 6.54 -8.34 -12.75
C ALA A 125 7.88 -8.72 -13.40
N ILE A 126 8.79 -9.36 -12.67
CA ILE A 126 10.09 -9.78 -13.19
C ILE A 126 10.01 -11.13 -13.90
N GLY A 127 9.32 -12.10 -13.30
CA GLY A 127 9.39 -13.52 -13.70
C GLY A 127 8.27 -14.02 -14.62
N ALA A 128 7.12 -13.34 -14.69
CA ALA A 128 6.01 -13.81 -15.50
C ALA A 128 6.28 -13.66 -17.01
N ASP A 129 5.80 -14.62 -17.79
CA ASP A 129 5.76 -14.51 -19.24
C ASP A 129 4.59 -13.62 -19.67
N PHE A 130 4.92 -12.51 -20.33
CA PHE A 130 3.95 -11.56 -20.89
C PHE A 130 3.85 -11.66 -22.42
N SER A 131 4.45 -12.69 -23.03
CA SER A 131 4.43 -12.90 -24.49
C SER A 131 3.02 -13.00 -25.08
N GLN A 132 2.08 -13.55 -24.31
CA GLN A 132 0.67 -13.66 -24.67
C GLN A 132 -0.23 -12.64 -23.95
N SER A 133 0.36 -11.72 -23.18
CA SER A 133 -0.37 -10.74 -22.37
C SER A 133 -0.73 -9.48 -23.17
N GLU A 134 -1.86 -8.87 -22.83
CA GLU A 134 -2.49 -7.76 -23.56
C GLU A 134 -1.62 -6.50 -23.71
N ALA A 135 -2.13 -5.55 -24.51
CA ALA A 135 -1.48 -4.32 -24.98
C ALA A 135 -0.71 -3.49 -23.92
N MET A 136 -0.95 -3.71 -22.61
CA MET A 136 -0.41 -2.92 -21.50
C MET A 136 0.54 -3.67 -20.55
N ALA A 137 1.09 -4.84 -20.92
CA ALA A 137 2.11 -5.54 -20.11
C ALA A 137 3.57 -5.12 -20.42
N PRO A 138 4.54 -5.25 -19.49
CA PRO A 138 5.94 -4.91 -19.72
C PRO A 138 6.60 -5.83 -20.75
N ARG A 139 7.33 -5.25 -21.70
CA ARG A 139 7.95 -5.94 -22.86
C ARG A 139 9.43 -6.23 -22.70
N ASN A 140 10.10 -5.46 -21.84
CA ASN A 140 11.54 -5.58 -21.61
C ASN A 140 11.86 -5.38 -20.12
N ILE A 141 13.10 -5.69 -19.72
CA ILE A 141 13.52 -5.60 -18.32
C ILE A 141 13.43 -4.18 -17.76
N GLY A 142 13.64 -3.16 -18.59
CA GLY A 142 13.53 -1.75 -18.18
C GLY A 142 12.11 -1.40 -17.75
N GLU A 143 11.10 -1.80 -18.53
CA GLU A 143 9.68 -1.62 -18.18
C GLU A 143 9.29 -2.43 -16.93
N ARG A 144 9.84 -3.64 -16.76
CA ARG A 144 9.60 -4.46 -15.56
C ARG A 144 10.17 -3.80 -14.30
N ILE A 145 11.40 -3.28 -14.36
CA ILE A 145 12.00 -2.53 -13.25
C ILE A 145 11.18 -1.26 -12.99
N LYS A 146 10.77 -0.54 -14.05
CA LYS A 146 9.93 0.65 -13.92
C LYS A 146 8.62 0.33 -13.20
N LEU A 147 7.95 -0.78 -13.55
CA LEU A 147 6.78 -1.26 -12.82
C LEU A 147 7.08 -1.51 -11.34
N CYS A 148 8.19 -2.18 -11.01
CA CYS A 148 8.58 -2.39 -9.60
C CYS A 148 8.76 -1.06 -8.84
N THR A 149 9.30 -0.02 -9.49
CA THR A 149 9.47 1.30 -8.86
C THR A 149 8.15 1.99 -8.52
N ALA A 150 7.05 1.69 -9.24
CA ALA A 150 5.72 2.22 -8.91
C ALA A 150 5.26 1.78 -7.52
N TYR A 151 5.58 0.54 -7.15
CA TYR A 151 5.18 -0.07 -5.87
C TYR A 151 6.18 0.20 -4.73
N ALA A 152 7.40 0.66 -5.05
CA ALA A 152 8.47 0.85 -4.07
C ALA A 152 8.12 1.81 -2.91
N PRO A 153 7.41 2.94 -3.11
CA PRO A 153 7.03 3.82 -2.00
C PRO A 153 6.20 3.11 -0.93
N PHE A 154 5.22 2.30 -1.33
CA PHE A 154 4.37 1.54 -0.40
C PHE A 154 5.17 0.46 0.35
N PHE A 155 6.11 -0.18 -0.34
CA PHE A 155 7.02 -1.16 0.28
C PHE A 155 7.91 -0.53 1.35
N ILE A 156 8.51 0.63 1.04
CA ILE A 156 9.38 1.37 1.98
C ILE A 156 8.58 1.81 3.19
N MET A 157 7.40 2.39 2.99
CA MET A 157 6.52 2.82 4.08
C MET A 157 6.07 1.66 4.95
N SER A 158 5.72 0.52 4.35
CA SER A 158 5.31 -0.67 5.09
C SER A 158 6.47 -1.27 5.89
N CYS A 159 7.69 -1.32 5.32
CA CYS A 159 8.88 -1.70 6.06
C CYS A 159 9.14 -0.79 7.28
N LEU A 160 8.94 0.52 7.13
CA LEU A 160 9.08 1.48 8.23
C LEU A 160 8.04 1.26 9.33
N ILE A 161 6.78 1.05 8.96
CA ILE A 161 5.69 0.75 9.91
C ILE A 161 5.98 -0.56 10.66
N LEU A 162 6.43 -1.59 9.95
CA LEU A 162 6.75 -2.90 10.52
C LEU A 162 7.89 -2.79 11.55
N PHE A 163 8.98 -2.10 11.18
CA PHE A 163 10.12 -1.89 12.07
C PHE A 163 9.73 -1.08 13.32
N ASP A 164 8.97 0.00 13.13
CA ASP A 164 8.50 0.81 14.24
C ASP A 164 7.59 0.04 15.19
N GLY A 165 6.58 -0.65 14.65
CA GLY A 165 5.65 -1.44 15.43
C GLY A 165 6.36 -2.54 16.23
N TRP A 166 7.32 -3.23 15.60
CA TRP A 166 8.15 -4.22 16.30
C TRP A 166 8.97 -3.60 17.44
N ARG A 167 9.58 -2.43 17.22
CA ARG A 167 10.33 -1.69 18.25
C ARG A 167 9.43 -1.30 19.43
N LEU A 168 8.24 -0.76 19.15
CA LEU A 168 7.28 -0.36 20.18
C LEU A 168 6.75 -1.55 20.99
N ARG A 169 6.41 -2.65 20.31
CA ARG A 169 5.92 -3.87 20.96
C ARG A 169 6.97 -4.53 21.86
N ARG A 170 8.25 -4.43 21.51
CA ARG A 170 9.34 -4.91 22.37
C ARG A 170 9.45 -4.09 23.66
N LYS A 171 9.32 -2.77 23.58
CA LYS A 171 9.36 -1.90 24.77
C LYS A 171 8.22 -2.19 25.74
N GLN A 172 7.01 -2.40 25.24
CA GLN A 172 5.82 -2.71 26.05
C GLN A 172 5.87 -4.07 26.78
N LYS A 173 6.78 -4.98 26.42
CA LYS A 173 6.96 -6.25 27.13
C LYS A 173 7.98 -6.16 28.27
N VAL A 174 8.75 -5.08 28.33
CA VAL A 174 9.83 -4.86 29.30
C VAL A 174 9.38 -3.95 30.44
N GLU A 175 8.30 -3.20 30.24
CA GLU A 175 7.59 -2.39 31.25
C GLU A 175 6.38 -3.16 31.81
#